data_AF-A0A0C9TYX8-F1
#
_entry.id   AF-A0A0C9TYX8-F1
#
_cell.length_a   1.000
_cell.length_b   1.000
_cell.length_c   1.000
_cell.angle_alpha   90.00
_cell.angle_beta   90.00
_cell.angle_gamma   90.00
#
_symmetry.space_group_name_H-M   'P 1'
#
loop_
_entity.id
_entity.type
_entity.pdbx_description
1 polymer ?
#
loop_
_entity_poly.entity_id
_entity_poly.type
_entity_poly.pdbx_seq_one_letter_code
_entity_poly.pdbx_strand_id
1 'polypeptide(L)'
;KLAYSAHPNGCILITDGMLHPYAQNCNLMTVVSDEDPDGIHEWHDGRRFYKEGDKLYLEGTTTLAGSVIPLDKCVRNFARFAGCSLGEAIKCATFNPA
;
A
#
# COMPACT_ATOMS: atom_id res chain seq x y z
N LYS A 1 17.33 9.14 2.55
CA LYS A 1 17.05 10.14 1.48
C LYS A 1 16.03 9.50 0.53
N LEU A 2 14.88 10.13 0.26
CA LEU A 2 13.83 9.52 -0.58
C LEU A 2 14.19 9.60 -2.06
N ALA A 3 13.75 8.60 -2.85
CA ALA A 3 13.97 8.53 -4.30
C ALA A 3 13.50 9.80 -5.03
N TYR A 4 12.42 10.42 -4.54
CA TYR A 4 11.91 11.70 -5.02
C TYR A 4 12.99 12.79 -5.12
N SER A 5 13.89 12.90 -4.13
CA SER A 5 14.95 13.92 -4.12
C SER A 5 16.02 13.73 -5.20
N ALA A 6 16.13 12.53 -5.78
CA ALA A 6 17.08 12.24 -6.85
C ALA A 6 16.47 12.47 -8.24
N HIS A 7 15.19 12.15 -8.42
CA HIS A 7 14.50 12.32 -9.70
C HIS A 7 13.00 12.67 -9.51
N PRO A 8 12.66 13.93 -9.15
CA PRO A 8 11.29 14.33 -8.83
C PRO A 8 10.29 14.10 -9.98
N ASN A 9 10.76 14.26 -11.22
CA ASN A 9 9.91 14.17 -12.41
C ASN A 9 9.60 12.73 -12.85
N GLY A 10 10.36 11.73 -12.39
CA GLY A 10 10.07 10.33 -12.69
C GLY A 10 9.80 9.49 -11.45
N CYS A 11 9.50 10.13 -10.31
CA CYS A 11 9.11 9.42 -9.11
C CYS A 11 7.69 8.89 -9.27
N ILE A 12 7.48 7.58 -9.10
CA ILE A 12 6.16 6.95 -9.13
C ILE A 12 5.81 6.50 -7.71
N LEU A 13 4.63 6.88 -7.24
CA LEU A 13 4.08 6.44 -5.97
C LEU A 13 3.19 5.21 -6.20
N ILE A 14 3.52 4.10 -5.55
CA ILE A 14 2.74 2.86 -5.58
C ILE A 14 2.30 2.49 -4.16
N THR A 15 1.21 1.74 -4.04
CA THR A 15 0.76 1.17 -2.76
C THR A 15 1.45 -0.15 -2.45
N ASP A 16 1.77 -0.96 -3.47
CA ASP A 16 2.07 -2.40 -3.29
C ASP A 16 0.94 -3.14 -2.54
N GLY A 17 -0.30 -2.73 -2.84
CA GLY A 17 -1.50 -3.17 -2.13
C GLY A 17 -1.83 -4.65 -2.37
N MET A 18 -2.23 -5.35 -1.30
CA MET A 18 -2.65 -6.75 -1.36
C MET A 18 -4.17 -6.92 -1.37
N LEU A 19 -4.63 -7.92 -2.12
CA LEU A 19 -6.03 -8.32 -2.20
C LEU A 19 -6.38 -9.30 -1.07
N HIS A 20 -7.50 -9.08 -0.38
CA HIS A 20 -8.03 -10.04 0.59
C HIS A 20 -8.84 -11.14 -0.13
N PRO A 21 -8.57 -12.44 0.10
CA PRO A 21 -9.25 -13.53 -0.62
C PRO A 21 -10.74 -13.70 -0.27
N TYR A 22 -11.24 -13.06 0.80
CA TYR A 22 -12.67 -13.05 1.14
C TYR A 22 -13.47 -11.93 0.44
N ALA A 23 -12.86 -11.17 -0.48
CA ALA A 23 -13.52 -10.26 -1.40
C ALA A 23 -14.37 -10.97 -2.49
N GLN A 24 -14.88 -12.17 -2.21
CA GLN A 24 -15.42 -13.12 -3.20
C GLN A 24 -16.74 -12.67 -3.86
N ASN A 25 -17.36 -11.59 -3.36
CA ASN A 25 -18.66 -11.12 -3.86
C ASN A 25 -18.65 -9.71 -4.44
N CYS A 26 -17.47 -9.10 -4.60
CA CYS A 26 -17.37 -7.79 -5.22
C CYS A 26 -16.55 -7.92 -6.51
N ASN A 27 -17.16 -7.60 -7.65
CA ASN A 27 -16.47 -7.18 -8.88
C ASN A 27 -15.69 -5.86 -8.69
N LEU A 28 -15.18 -5.63 -7.47
CA LEU A 28 -14.43 -4.49 -7.00
C LEU A 28 -13.38 -5.04 -6.04
N MET A 29 -12.12 -4.92 -6.47
CA MET A 29 -10.89 -5.25 -5.74
C MET A 29 -10.98 -4.74 -4.29
N THR A 30 -11.36 -5.60 -3.34
CA THR A 30 -11.35 -5.21 -1.91
C THR A 30 -9.93 -5.43 -1.41
N VAL A 31 -9.15 -4.35 -1.49
CA VAL A 31 -7.87 -4.25 -0.79
C VAL A 31 -8.18 -4.52 0.68
N VAL A 32 -7.34 -5.29 1.36
CA VAL A 32 -7.38 -5.33 2.82
C VAL A 32 -7.38 -3.87 3.28
N SER A 33 -8.32 -3.47 4.13
CA SER A 33 -8.42 -2.09 4.58
C SER A 33 -7.87 -1.95 5.99
N ASP A 34 -7.68 -0.72 6.44
CA ASP A 34 -7.39 -0.43 7.85
C ASP A 34 -8.57 -0.79 8.78
N GLU A 35 -9.76 -1.05 8.23
CA GLU A 35 -10.94 -1.51 8.96
C GLU A 35 -10.94 -3.03 9.22
N ASP A 36 -10.15 -3.81 8.47
CA ASP A 36 -10.04 -5.24 8.71
C ASP A 36 -9.39 -5.52 10.08
N PRO A 37 -9.86 -6.52 10.83
CA PRO A 37 -9.28 -6.83 12.12
C PRO A 37 -7.83 -7.31 11.99
N ASP A 38 -6.97 -6.84 12.89
CA ASP A 38 -5.62 -7.38 13.03
C ASP A 38 -5.69 -8.86 13.40
N GLY A 39 -4.76 -9.66 12.88
CA GLY A 39 -4.80 -11.11 13.03
C GLY A 39 -4.27 -11.88 11.84
N ILE A 40 -4.42 -13.21 11.91
CA ILE A 40 -4.00 -14.13 10.85
C ILE A 40 -5.13 -14.25 9.84
N HIS A 41 -4.82 -14.02 8.57
CA HIS A 41 -5.76 -14.13 7.45
C HIS A 41 -5.23 -15.08 6.39
N GLU A 42 -6.14 -15.76 5.69
CA GLU A 42 -5.78 -16.60 4.57
C GLU A 42 -5.24 -15.79 3.39
N TRP A 43 -4.35 -16.40 2.63
CA TRP A 43 -3.75 -15.86 1.43
C TRP A 43 -3.67 -16.93 0.34
N HIS A 44 -3.21 -16.57 -0.86
CA HIS A 44 -3.12 -17.49 -1.99
C HIS A 44 -2.23 -18.70 -1.67
N ASP A 45 -2.54 -19.83 -2.33
CA ASP A 45 -1.78 -21.09 -2.26
C ASP A 45 -1.63 -21.68 -0.84
N GLY A 46 -2.65 -21.52 -0.01
CA GLY A 46 -2.67 -22.06 1.35
C GLY A 46 -1.70 -21.36 2.31
N ARG A 47 -1.19 -20.19 1.93
CA ARG A 47 -0.37 -19.35 2.80
C ARG A 47 -1.25 -18.47 3.67
N ARG A 48 -0.66 -17.89 4.71
CA ARG A 48 -1.32 -16.94 5.60
C ARG A 48 -0.42 -15.72 5.81
N PHE A 49 -1.04 -14.58 6.04
CA PHE A 49 -0.34 -13.39 6.51
C PHE A 49 -0.89 -12.97 7.87
N TYR A 50 -0.09 -12.21 8.60
CA TYR A 50 -0.49 -11.52 9.82
C TYR A 50 -0.66 -10.02 9.52
N LYS A 51 -1.83 -9.48 9.84
CA LYS A 51 -2.15 -8.05 9.74
C LYS A 51 -1.93 -7.35 11.08
N GLU A 52 -1.24 -6.20 11.03
CA GLU A 52 -1.02 -5.29 12.15
C GLU A 52 -1.18 -3.84 11.65
N GLY A 53 -2.36 -3.24 11.86
CA GLY A 53 -2.69 -1.92 11.31
C GLY A 53 -2.57 -1.89 9.78
N ASP A 54 -1.69 -1.01 9.26
CA ASP A 54 -1.43 -0.89 7.81
C ASP A 54 -0.36 -1.88 7.28
N LYS A 55 0.15 -2.80 8.12
CA LYS A 55 1.27 -3.68 7.79
C LYS A 55 0.81 -5.12 7.62
N LEU A 56 1.44 -5.82 6.68
CA LEU A 56 1.29 -7.26 6.48
C LEU A 56 2.62 -7.96 6.62
N TYR A 57 2.61 -9.14 7.24
CA TYR A 57 3.77 -10.00 7.35
C TYR A 57 3.42 -11.43 6.92
N LEU A 58 4.37 -12.14 6.31
CA LEU A 58 4.21 -13.59 6.15
C LEU A 58 4.14 -14.24 7.53
N GLU A 59 3.15 -15.10 7.73
CA GLU A 59 2.90 -15.72 9.03
C GLU A 59 4.17 -16.35 9.63
N GLY A 60 4.42 -16.05 10.92
CA GLY A 60 5.57 -16.59 11.64
C GLY A 60 6.91 -15.94 11.30
N THR A 61 6.90 -14.84 10.52
CA THR A 61 8.11 -14.11 10.13
C THR A 61 7.93 -12.60 10.29
N THR A 62 9.01 -11.84 10.08
CA THR A 62 8.99 -10.37 9.96
C THR A 62 9.08 -9.90 8.51
N THR A 63 8.92 -10.81 7.55
CA THR A 63 8.99 -10.49 6.12
C THR A 63 7.71 -9.80 5.71
N LEU A 64 7.81 -8.60 5.14
CA LEU A 64 6.66 -7.85 4.64
C LEU A 64 5.95 -8.62 3.52
N ALA A 65 4.63 -8.63 3.57
CA ALA A 65 3.75 -9.29 2.60
C ALA A 65 2.88 -8.25 1.89
N GLY A 66 3.50 -7.24 1.27
CA GLY A 66 2.82 -6.10 0.64
C GLY A 66 2.22 -5.12 1.66
N SER A 67 1.21 -4.35 1.24
CA SER A 67 0.57 -3.33 2.08
C SER A 67 -0.96 -3.36 2.02
N VAL A 68 -1.59 -2.67 2.97
CA VAL A 68 -3.05 -2.46 3.05
C VAL A 68 -3.40 -0.97 3.12
N ILE A 69 -2.39 -0.13 2.90
CA ILE A 69 -2.52 1.32 3.03
C ILE A 69 -3.23 1.88 1.79
N PRO A 70 -4.31 2.67 1.95
CA PRO A 70 -4.99 3.27 0.81
C PRO A 70 -4.12 4.36 0.16
N LEU A 71 -4.31 4.58 -1.15
CA LEU A 71 -3.46 5.46 -1.95
C LEU A 71 -3.52 6.93 -1.48
N ASP A 72 -4.66 7.40 -0.98
CA ASP A 72 -4.81 8.75 -0.45
C ASP A 72 -3.98 8.98 0.83
N LYS A 73 -3.86 7.96 1.69
CA LYS A 73 -2.98 7.98 2.86
C LYS A 73 -1.52 7.93 2.43
N CYS A 74 -1.19 7.17 1.38
CA CYS A 74 0.14 7.18 0.76
C CYS A 74 0.53 8.58 0.24
N VAL A 75 -0.37 9.26 -0.48
CA VAL A 75 -0.13 10.62 -1.01
C VAL A 75 0.13 11.62 0.12
N ARG A 76 -0.69 11.59 1.18
CA ARG A 76 -0.52 12.47 2.35
C ARG A 76 0.80 12.20 3.09
N ASN A 77 1.16 10.94 3.26
CA ASN A 77 2.44 10.54 3.87
C ASN A 77 3.62 10.95 2.99
N PHE A 78 3.53 10.73 1.68
CA PHE A 78 4.57 11.07 0.73
C PHE A 78 4.85 12.57 0.70
N ALA A 79 3.82 13.42 0.64
CA ALA A 79 3.99 14.87 0.70
C ALA A 79 4.75 15.31 1.96
N ARG A 80 4.37 14.76 3.13
CA ARG A 80 5.03 15.06 4.41
C ARG A 80 6.48 14.58 4.46
N PHE A 81 6.76 13.35 4.03
CA PHE A 81 8.10 12.77 4.11
C PHE A 81 9.07 13.29 3.04
N ALA A 82 8.56 13.60 1.85
CA ALA A 82 9.34 14.17 0.77
C ALA A 82 9.51 15.69 0.88
N GLY A 83 8.69 16.36 1.70
CA GLY A 83 8.68 17.81 1.81
C GLY A 83 8.19 18.51 0.54
N CYS A 84 7.35 17.83 -0.26
CA CYS A 84 6.79 18.37 -1.49
C CYS A 84 5.34 18.81 -1.29
N SER A 85 4.81 19.57 -2.25
CA SER A 85 3.41 19.97 -2.26
C SER A 85 2.49 18.78 -2.50
N LEU A 86 1.22 18.91 -2.10
CA LEU A 86 0.21 17.89 -2.38
C LEU A 86 0.06 17.66 -3.90
N GLY A 87 0.19 18.70 -4.72
CA GLY A 87 0.13 18.58 -6.18
C GLY A 87 1.26 17.75 -6.76
N GLU A 88 2.48 17.90 -6.24
CA GLU A 88 3.63 17.07 -6.64
C GLU A 88 3.47 15.62 -6.19
N ALA A 89 2.91 15.38 -5.01
CA ALA A 89 2.59 14.04 -4.54
C ALA A 89 1.51 13.37 -5.41
N ILE A 90 0.45 14.10 -5.79
CA ILE A 90 -0.58 13.60 -6.71
C ILE A 90 0.01 13.29 -8.09
N LYS A 91 0.88 14.16 -8.62
CA LYS A 91 1.58 13.93 -9.89
C LYS A 91 2.33 12.58 -9.87
N CYS A 92 3.00 12.24 -8.76
CA CYS A 92 3.71 10.97 -8.60
C CYS A 92 2.76 9.75 -8.59
N ALA A 93 1.51 9.93 -8.17
CA ALA A 93 0.50 8.86 -8.10
C ALA A 93 -0.37 8.72 -9.36
N THR A 94 -0.38 9.73 -10.25
CA THR A 94 -1.31 9.77 -11.41
C THR A 94 -0.60 10.02 -12.73
N PHE A 95 0.03 11.18 -12.91
CA PHE A 95 0.61 11.60 -14.18
C PHE A 95 1.90 10.84 -14.52
N ASN A 96 2.79 10.64 -13.55
CA ASN A 96 4.06 9.94 -13.79
C ASN A 96 3.92 8.46 -14.17
N PRO A 97 2.96 7.68 -13.62
CA PRO A 97 2.73 6.30 -14.05
C PRO A 97 1.90 6.14 -15.34
N ALA A 98 1.25 7.19 -15.85
CA ALA A 98 0.38 7.14 -17.04
C ALA A 98 1.16 7.15 -18.35
#